data_AF-A0A415CFH7-F1
#
_entry.id   AF-A0A415CFH7-F1
#
_cell.length_a   1.000
_cell.length_b   1.000
_cell.length_c   1.000
_cell.angle_alpha   90.00
_cell.angle_beta   90.00
_cell.angle_gamma   90.00
#
_symmetry.space_group_name_H-M   'P 1'
#
loop_
_entity.id
_entity.type
_entity.pdbx_description
1 polymer ?
#
loop_
_entity_poly.entity_id
_entity_poly.type
_entity_poly.pdbx_seq_one_letter_code
_entity_poly.pdbx_strand_id
1 'polypeptide(L)'
;MSSCGSCRSGRCGDFSSKAVGLPSLAAIDVVERILLQAVKNTAQRSVDASEGKLSRQDLVDADLKLVTWLTDTFAGRNRHFETAEGWNPTGLAQYLREGMGERVRDVLGGKLPDGDYEMIEIGARLFLNNAYVLLEQIGLMGNGNLSGLEQNDSVLSFVNYWSCLLTGCPFADD
;
A
#
# COMPACT_ATOMS: atom_id res chain seq x y z
N MET A 1 21.91 -39.62 -52.21
CA MET A 1 22.85 -39.55 -51.08
C MET A 1 23.17 -38.08 -50.85
N SER A 2 22.61 -37.47 -49.80
CA SER A 2 22.98 -36.12 -49.36
C SER A 2 22.79 -36.02 -47.84
N SER A 3 23.78 -35.42 -47.20
CA SER A 3 24.20 -35.47 -45.80
C SER A 3 23.14 -35.13 -44.73
N CYS A 4 23.02 -35.99 -43.71
CA CYS A 4 22.48 -35.62 -42.40
C CYS A 4 23.54 -34.82 -41.61
N GLY A 5 23.24 -33.54 -41.34
CA GLY A 5 24.01 -32.71 -40.42
C GLY A 5 23.83 -33.17 -38.97
N SER A 6 24.92 -33.64 -38.39
CA SER A 6 25.12 -34.05 -37.00
C SER A 6 24.58 -33.03 -35.96
N CYS A 7 23.52 -33.38 -35.24
CA CYS A 7 23.17 -32.76 -33.95
C CYS A 7 23.93 -33.46 -32.83
N ARG A 8 25.16 -33.02 -32.58
CA ARG A 8 25.94 -33.39 -31.38
C ARG A 8 25.54 -32.47 -30.23
N SER A 9 25.10 -33.09 -29.13
CA SER A 9 25.28 -32.65 -27.73
C SER A 9 25.45 -31.14 -27.51
N GLY A 10 24.35 -30.46 -27.17
CA GLY A 10 24.39 -29.12 -26.63
C GLY A 10 23.07 -28.88 -25.92
N ARG A 11 23.13 -28.63 -24.61
CA ARG A 11 22.00 -28.25 -23.77
C ARG A 11 21.15 -27.23 -24.51
N CYS A 12 19.86 -27.53 -24.74
CA CYS A 12 18.88 -26.47 -24.87
C CYS A 12 18.95 -25.69 -23.55
N GLY A 13 19.67 -24.57 -23.57
CA GLY A 13 19.72 -23.64 -22.47
C GLY A 13 18.31 -23.21 -22.17
N ASP A 14 17.88 -23.49 -20.96
CA ASP A 14 16.69 -22.94 -20.36
C ASP A 14 16.70 -21.42 -20.57
N PHE A 15 15.76 -20.90 -21.37
CA PHE A 15 15.53 -19.46 -21.52
C PHE A 15 14.82 -18.87 -20.26
N SER A 16 14.92 -19.52 -19.11
CA SER A 16 14.57 -18.93 -17.81
C SER A 16 15.65 -17.93 -17.37
N SER A 17 15.79 -16.83 -18.11
CA SER A 17 16.24 -15.58 -17.51
C SER A 17 15.00 -14.85 -16.98
N LYS A 18 14.35 -15.43 -15.97
CA LYS A 18 13.50 -14.64 -15.08
C LYS A 18 14.43 -13.72 -14.30
N ALA A 19 14.82 -12.60 -14.91
CA ALA A 19 15.20 -11.45 -14.12
C ALA A 19 14.08 -11.26 -13.10
N VAL A 20 14.43 -11.24 -11.80
CA VAL A 20 13.45 -11.02 -10.75
C VAL A 20 12.86 -9.64 -11.03
N GLY A 21 11.65 -9.60 -11.57
CA GLY A 21 10.91 -8.37 -11.84
C GLY A 21 10.70 -7.60 -10.54
N LEU A 22 10.46 -6.30 -10.64
CA LEU A 22 10.07 -5.52 -9.47
C LEU A 22 8.79 -6.13 -8.86
N PRO A 23 8.61 -6.10 -7.53
CA PRO A 23 7.34 -6.50 -6.93
C PRO A 23 6.20 -5.68 -7.54
N SER A 24 5.13 -6.36 -7.98
CA SER A 24 4.02 -5.73 -8.67
C SER A 24 2.96 -5.23 -7.68
N LEU A 25 2.47 -4.01 -7.88
CA LEU A 25 1.33 -3.45 -7.16
C LEU A 25 -0.01 -4.09 -7.57
N ALA A 26 -0.04 -4.92 -8.63
CA ALA A 26 -1.20 -5.76 -8.94
C ALA A 26 -1.37 -6.92 -7.96
N ALA A 27 -0.28 -7.30 -7.27
CA ALA A 27 -0.27 -8.46 -6.38
C ALA A 27 -0.75 -8.05 -4.98
N ILE A 28 -1.87 -8.61 -4.54
CA ILE A 28 -2.48 -8.27 -3.24
C ILE A 28 -1.52 -8.50 -2.07
N ASP A 29 -0.74 -9.58 -2.10
CA ASP A 29 0.23 -9.91 -1.04
C ASP A 29 1.38 -8.89 -0.96
N VAL A 30 1.74 -8.24 -2.08
CA VAL A 30 2.70 -7.13 -2.08
C VAL A 30 2.10 -5.91 -1.38
N VAL A 31 0.87 -5.57 -1.73
CA VAL A 31 0.16 -4.42 -1.13
C VAL A 31 -0.10 -4.65 0.36
N GLU A 32 -0.57 -5.83 0.76
CA GLU A 32 -0.77 -6.21 2.16
C GLU A 32 0.51 -6.02 2.99
N ARG A 33 1.66 -6.49 2.48
CA ARG A 33 2.94 -6.31 3.17
C ARG A 33 3.32 -4.84 3.31
N ILE A 34 3.09 -4.02 2.29
CA ILE A 34 3.35 -2.57 2.33
C ILE A 34 2.49 -1.92 3.42
N LEU A 35 1.18 -2.18 3.41
CA LEU A 35 0.23 -1.55 4.31
C LEU A 35 0.40 -2.03 5.75
N LEU A 36 0.63 -3.33 5.97
CA LEU A 36 0.93 -3.87 7.29
C LEU A 36 2.18 -3.22 7.88
N GLN A 37 3.24 -3.06 7.08
CA GLN A 37 4.44 -2.38 7.55
C GLN A 37 4.17 -0.90 7.86
N ALA A 38 3.33 -0.21 7.09
CA ALA A 38 2.91 1.15 7.37
C ALA A 38 2.15 1.26 8.70
N VAL A 39 1.24 0.33 8.99
CA VAL A 39 0.52 0.26 10.28
C VAL A 39 1.50 0.01 11.44
N LYS A 40 2.41 -0.96 11.30
CA LYS A 40 3.44 -1.26 12.31
C LYS A 40 4.32 -0.05 12.61
N ASN A 41 4.78 0.64 11.57
CA ASN A 41 5.60 1.84 11.72
C ASN A 41 4.81 2.97 12.41
N THR A 42 3.52 3.12 12.10
CA THR A 42 2.66 4.14 12.70
C THR A 42 2.41 3.85 14.19
N ALA A 43 2.14 2.58 14.53
CA ALA A 43 2.01 2.15 15.92
C ALA A 43 3.29 2.40 16.73
N GLN A 44 4.45 2.03 16.18
CA GLN A 44 5.74 2.30 16.83
C GLN A 44 5.97 3.79 17.06
N ARG A 45 5.71 4.64 16.04
CA ARG A 45 5.84 6.10 16.19
C ARG A 45 4.91 6.65 17.27
N SER A 46 3.70 6.10 17.42
CA SER A 46 2.79 6.52 18.49
C SER A 46 3.33 6.17 19.87
N VAL A 47 3.94 4.99 20.04
CA VAL A 47 4.55 4.58 21.32
C VAL A 47 5.76 5.46 21.63
N ASP A 48 6.63 5.68 20.63
CA ASP A 48 7.81 6.53 20.79
C ASP A 48 7.41 7.98 21.17
N ALA A 49 6.31 8.49 20.63
CA ALA A 49 5.80 9.81 20.97
C ALA A 49 5.28 9.88 22.42
N SER A 50 4.55 8.87 22.91
CA SER A 50 4.07 8.85 24.30
C SER A 50 5.18 8.68 25.32
N GLU A 51 6.27 8.01 24.94
CA GLU A 51 7.46 7.86 25.78
C GLU A 51 8.39 9.08 25.70
N GLY A 52 8.03 10.11 24.91
CA GLY A 52 8.82 11.33 24.72
C GLY A 52 10.08 11.14 23.88
N LYS A 53 10.23 10.00 23.20
CA LYS A 53 11.34 9.70 22.28
C LYS A 53 11.18 10.37 20.92
N LEU A 54 9.94 10.69 20.55
CA LEU A 54 9.59 11.37 19.31
C LEU A 54 8.81 12.65 19.64
N SER A 55 9.26 13.79 19.10
CA SER A 55 8.54 15.05 19.30
C SER A 55 7.24 15.06 18.47
N ARG A 56 6.29 15.92 18.84
CA ARG A 56 5.06 16.11 18.06
C ARG A 56 5.36 16.57 16.62
N GLN A 57 6.37 17.41 16.43
CA GLN A 57 6.74 17.87 15.09
C GLN A 57 7.34 16.73 14.26
N ASP A 58 8.23 15.93 14.86
CA ASP A 58 8.84 14.79 14.17
C ASP A 58 7.80 13.71 13.79
N LEU A 59 6.77 13.53 14.63
CA LEU A 59 5.64 12.66 14.32
C LEU A 59 4.88 13.15 13.09
N VAL A 60 4.52 14.43 13.04
CA VAL A 60 3.85 15.04 11.89
C VAL A 60 4.70 14.92 10.62
N ASP A 61 6.00 15.18 10.71
CA ASP A 61 6.92 15.08 9.57
C ASP A 61 7.06 13.64 9.08
N ALA A 62 7.08 12.66 9.99
CA ALA A 62 7.12 11.25 9.65
C ALA A 62 5.82 10.78 8.96
N ASP A 63 4.67 11.28 9.42
CA ASP A 63 3.38 10.97 8.81
C ASP A 63 3.24 11.59 7.41
N LEU A 64 3.69 12.83 7.23
CA LEU A 64 3.73 13.46 5.91
C LEU A 64 4.66 12.72 4.94
N LYS A 65 5.81 12.24 5.42
CA LYS A 65 6.72 11.39 4.64
C LYS A 65 6.07 10.07 4.26
N LEU A 66 5.35 9.42 5.18
CA LEU A 66 4.64 8.18 4.90
C LEU A 66 3.54 8.38 3.86
N VAL A 67 2.72 9.43 3.99
CA VAL A 67 1.68 9.79 3.01
C VAL A 67 2.31 10.03 1.64
N THR A 68 3.39 10.82 1.57
CA THR A 68 4.09 11.09 0.30
C THR A 68 4.60 9.81 -0.33
N TRP A 69 5.26 8.95 0.47
CA TRP A 69 5.82 7.69 -0.01
C TRP A 69 4.74 6.72 -0.50
N LEU A 70 3.61 6.60 0.20
CA LEU A 70 2.47 5.80 -0.25
C LEU A 70 1.89 6.37 -1.55
N THR A 71 1.75 7.68 -1.63
CA THR A 71 1.24 8.37 -2.83
C THR A 71 2.15 8.11 -4.03
N ASP A 72 3.46 8.32 -3.89
CA ASP A 72 4.43 8.03 -4.94
C ASP A 72 4.42 6.55 -5.35
N THR A 73 4.21 5.64 -4.39
CA THR A 73 4.11 4.20 -4.66
C THR A 73 2.90 3.88 -5.52
N PHE A 74 1.70 4.24 -5.07
CA PHE A 74 0.46 3.92 -5.77
C PHE A 74 0.20 4.80 -7.00
N ALA A 75 0.89 5.93 -7.15
CA ALA A 75 0.89 6.72 -8.37
C ALA A 75 1.92 6.26 -9.41
N GLY A 76 2.68 5.20 -9.14
CA GLY A 76 3.67 4.66 -10.08
C GLY A 76 4.97 5.46 -10.19
N ARG A 77 5.26 6.32 -9.21
CA ARG A 77 6.50 7.13 -9.16
C ARG A 77 7.60 6.46 -8.33
N ASN A 78 7.28 5.42 -7.56
CA ASN A 78 8.26 4.66 -6.79
C ASN A 78 8.96 3.59 -7.64
N ARG A 79 10.24 3.82 -7.95
CA ARG A 79 11.10 2.91 -8.76
C ARG A 79 11.29 1.50 -8.18
N HIS A 80 10.86 1.25 -6.94
CA HIS A 80 11.01 -0.04 -6.28
C HIS A 80 9.88 -1.01 -6.58
N PHE A 81 8.82 -0.56 -7.25
CA PHE A 81 7.63 -1.36 -7.55
C PHE A 81 7.24 -1.23 -9.03
N GLU A 82 6.64 -2.28 -9.57
CA GLU A 82 5.98 -2.25 -10.87
C GLU A 82 4.49 -1.91 -10.71
N THR A 83 3.97 -1.08 -11.60
CA THR A 83 2.56 -0.69 -11.63
C THR A 83 1.70 -1.68 -12.39
N ALA A 84 0.40 -1.71 -12.10
CA ALA A 84 -0.58 -2.43 -12.89
C ALA A 84 -1.05 -1.57 -14.10
N GLU A 85 -0.93 -2.11 -15.31
CA GLU A 85 -1.41 -1.47 -16.54
C GLU A 85 -2.92 -1.17 -16.44
N GLY A 86 -3.33 0.04 -16.83
CA GLY A 86 -4.73 0.48 -16.74
C GLY A 86 -5.23 0.78 -15.32
N TRP A 87 -4.44 0.49 -14.29
CA TRP A 87 -4.81 0.76 -12.90
C TRP A 87 -4.04 1.96 -12.31
N ASN A 88 -2.72 1.90 -12.20
CA ASN A 88 -1.96 3.03 -11.62
C ASN A 88 -1.54 4.04 -12.71
N PRO A 89 -1.62 5.37 -12.46
CA PRO A 89 -2.36 6.01 -11.36
C PRO A 89 -3.87 6.16 -11.64
N THR A 90 -4.27 6.20 -12.91
CA THR A 90 -5.57 6.74 -13.33
C THR A 90 -6.76 5.88 -12.93
N GLY A 91 -6.70 4.56 -13.13
CA GLY A 91 -7.77 3.64 -12.74
C GLY A 91 -8.01 3.65 -11.23
N LEU A 92 -6.94 3.63 -10.43
CA LEU A 92 -7.02 3.73 -8.98
C LEU A 92 -7.62 5.08 -8.55
N ALA A 93 -7.14 6.19 -9.12
CA ALA A 93 -7.68 7.50 -8.80
C ALA A 93 -9.17 7.62 -9.16
N GLN A 94 -9.58 7.10 -10.31
CA GLN A 94 -10.99 7.04 -10.69
C GLN A 94 -11.80 6.19 -9.69
N TYR A 95 -11.30 5.00 -9.35
CA TYR A 95 -11.95 4.12 -8.39
C TYR A 95 -12.11 4.78 -7.01
N LEU A 96 -11.09 5.49 -6.53
CA LEU A 96 -11.16 6.29 -5.31
C LEU A 96 -12.22 7.39 -5.40
N ARG A 97 -12.33 8.09 -6.53
CA ARG A 97 -13.36 9.15 -6.72
C ARG A 97 -14.77 8.58 -6.65
N GLU A 98 -14.97 7.42 -7.28
CA GLU A 98 -16.25 6.71 -7.30
C GLU A 98 -16.61 6.15 -5.90
N GLY A 99 -15.63 5.62 -5.17
CA GLY A 99 -15.82 5.04 -3.84
C GLY A 99 -15.90 6.03 -2.69
N MET A 100 -15.43 7.28 -2.86
CA MET A 100 -15.50 8.29 -1.81
C MET A 100 -16.92 8.84 -1.64
N GLY A 101 -17.54 8.46 -0.52
CA GLY A 101 -18.88 8.89 -0.13
C GLY A 101 -18.99 10.38 0.20
N GLU A 102 -20.23 10.86 0.27
CA GLU A 102 -20.60 12.28 0.46
C GLU A 102 -19.87 12.94 1.64
N ARG A 103 -19.69 12.25 2.77
CA ARG A 103 -19.01 12.82 3.94
C ARG A 103 -17.55 13.23 3.67
N VAL A 104 -16.82 12.45 2.88
CA VAL A 104 -15.43 12.79 2.52
C VAL A 104 -15.43 13.97 1.54
N ARG A 105 -16.39 14.01 0.62
CA ARG A 105 -16.58 15.12 -0.32
C ARG A 105 -16.90 16.42 0.42
N ASP A 106 -17.78 16.37 1.41
CA ASP A 106 -18.15 17.52 2.24
C ASP A 106 -16.96 18.10 2.98
N VAL A 107 -16.12 17.26 3.58
CA VAL A 107 -14.89 17.69 4.27
C VAL A 107 -13.90 18.35 3.31
N LEU A 108 -13.90 17.96 2.04
CA LEU A 108 -13.04 18.52 0.99
C LEU A 108 -13.66 19.72 0.27
N GLY A 109 -14.76 20.29 0.78
CA GLY A 109 -15.41 21.46 0.18
C GLY A 109 -16.31 21.13 -1.01
N GLY A 110 -16.85 19.90 -1.05
CA GLY A 110 -17.84 19.44 -2.02
C GLY A 110 -17.27 19.02 -3.38
N LYS A 111 -15.96 19.20 -3.64
CA LYS A 111 -15.32 18.78 -4.88
C LYS A 111 -14.06 17.96 -4.61
N LEU A 112 -14.00 16.75 -5.16
CA LEU A 112 -12.79 15.93 -5.18
C LEU A 112 -11.78 16.48 -6.20
N PRO A 113 -10.47 16.28 -6.00
CA PRO A 113 -9.47 16.73 -6.97
C PRO A 113 -9.61 15.98 -8.30
N ASP A 114 -9.42 16.74 -9.38
CA ASP A 114 -9.44 16.23 -10.74
C ASP A 114 -8.13 15.49 -11.10
N GLY A 115 -7.02 15.80 -10.40
CA GLY A 115 -5.72 15.19 -10.61
C GLY A 115 -5.57 13.83 -9.93
N ASP A 116 -4.96 12.88 -10.62
CA ASP A 116 -4.84 11.49 -10.14
C ASP A 116 -3.89 11.37 -8.94
N TYR A 117 -2.82 12.14 -8.94
CA TYR A 117 -1.84 12.11 -7.85
C TYR A 117 -2.45 12.65 -6.54
N GLU A 118 -3.13 13.79 -6.63
CA GLU A 118 -3.83 14.42 -5.52
C GLU A 118 -4.95 13.53 -4.96
N MET A 119 -5.63 12.79 -5.84
CA MET A 119 -6.66 11.84 -5.43
C MET A 119 -6.07 10.65 -4.65
N ILE A 120 -4.95 10.11 -5.12
CA ILE A 120 -4.23 9.04 -4.42
C ILE A 120 -3.67 9.56 -3.08
N GLU A 121 -3.21 10.81 -3.03
CA GLU A 121 -2.76 11.44 -1.78
C GLU A 121 -3.87 11.50 -0.72
N ILE A 122 -5.09 11.87 -1.12
CA ILE A 122 -6.26 11.82 -0.22
C ILE A 122 -6.48 10.40 0.27
N GLY A 123 -6.40 9.40 -0.62
CA GLY A 123 -6.48 7.98 -0.25
C GLY A 123 -5.43 7.59 0.80
N ALA A 124 -4.17 7.98 0.60
CA ALA A 124 -3.08 7.70 1.54
C ALA A 124 -3.28 8.40 2.90
N ARG A 125 -3.81 9.63 2.91
CA ARG A 125 -4.17 10.37 4.14
C ARG A 125 -5.31 9.69 4.90
N LEU A 126 -6.33 9.23 4.18
CA LEU A 126 -7.46 8.49 4.77
C LEU A 126 -7.01 7.14 5.35
N PHE A 127 -6.15 6.42 4.64
CA PHE A 127 -5.53 5.20 5.15
C PHE A 127 -4.81 5.47 6.47
N LEU A 128 -3.93 6.47 6.52
CA LEU A 128 -3.17 6.78 7.73
C LEU A 128 -4.09 7.24 8.87
N ASN A 129 -5.09 8.07 8.60
CA ASN A 129 -6.06 8.50 9.61
C ASN A 129 -6.84 7.30 10.18
N ASN A 130 -7.33 6.40 9.31
CA ASN A 130 -8.05 5.21 9.76
C ASN A 130 -7.12 4.23 10.50
N ALA A 131 -5.83 4.17 10.16
CA ALA A 131 -4.86 3.39 10.92
C ALA A 131 -4.69 3.92 12.35
N TYR A 132 -4.65 5.25 12.55
CA TYR A 132 -4.64 5.84 13.88
C TYR A 132 -5.91 5.52 14.68
N VAL A 133 -7.09 5.66 14.04
CA VAL A 133 -8.37 5.33 14.68
C VAL A 133 -8.42 3.85 15.08
N LEU A 134 -7.97 2.95 14.20
CA LEU A 134 -7.87 1.52 14.50
C LEU A 134 -6.95 1.28 15.71
N LEU A 135 -5.73 1.83 15.68
CA LEU A 135 -4.75 1.65 16.75
C LEU A 135 -5.25 2.18 18.09
N GLU A 136 -6.03 3.26 18.09
CA GLU A 136 -6.71 3.78 19.28
C GLU A 136 -7.77 2.79 19.79
N GLN A 137 -8.61 2.27 18.90
CA GLN A 137 -9.68 1.32 19.24
C GLN A 137 -9.15 0.00 19.84
N ILE A 138 -8.02 -0.49 19.34
CA ILE A 138 -7.38 -1.70 19.88
C ILE A 138 -6.44 -1.40 21.06
N GLY A 139 -6.44 -0.16 21.57
CA GLY A 139 -5.72 0.22 22.80
C GLY A 139 -4.21 0.31 22.65
N LEU A 140 -3.70 0.52 21.43
CA LEU A 140 -2.27 0.57 21.14
C LEU A 140 -1.69 1.98 21.02
N MET A 141 -2.52 3.01 21.11
CA MET A 141 -2.05 4.38 21.22
C MET A 141 -1.44 4.62 22.60
N GLY A 142 -0.16 5.01 22.63
CA GLY A 142 0.56 5.32 23.85
C GLY A 142 1.39 4.15 24.38
N ASN A 143 0.90 3.47 25.42
CA ASN A 143 1.65 2.41 26.13
C ASN A 143 1.27 0.98 25.67
N GLY A 144 0.79 0.83 24.44
CA GLY A 144 0.33 -0.43 23.90
C GLY A 144 1.45 -1.46 23.74
N ASN A 145 1.17 -2.72 24.05
CA ASN A 145 2.08 -3.81 23.68
C ASN A 145 1.95 -4.09 22.18
N LEU A 146 2.99 -3.75 21.41
CA LEU A 146 3.04 -3.99 19.97
C LEU A 146 3.24 -5.47 19.59
N SER A 147 3.49 -6.34 20.58
CA SER A 147 3.68 -7.77 20.35
C SER A 147 2.43 -8.39 19.74
N GLY A 148 2.62 -9.01 18.58
CA GLY A 148 1.56 -9.69 17.84
C GLY A 148 0.55 -8.79 17.14
N LEU A 149 0.91 -7.52 16.91
CA LEU A 149 0.10 -6.59 16.11
C LEU A 149 -0.27 -7.19 14.74
N GLU A 150 0.68 -7.87 14.08
CA GLU A 150 0.42 -8.52 12.79
C GLU A 150 -0.46 -9.77 12.86
N GLN A 151 -0.77 -10.29 14.05
CA GLN A 151 -1.75 -11.37 14.23
C GLN A 151 -3.10 -10.87 14.77
N ASN A 152 -3.24 -9.56 15.00
CA ASN A 152 -4.50 -9.00 15.47
C ASN A 152 -5.55 -9.01 14.35
N ASP A 153 -6.70 -9.63 14.59
CA ASP A 153 -7.76 -9.79 13.58
C ASP A 153 -8.23 -8.44 13.02
N SER A 154 -8.37 -7.39 13.85
CA SER A 154 -8.78 -6.07 13.38
C SER A 154 -7.74 -5.42 12.48
N VAL A 155 -6.45 -5.66 12.73
CA VAL A 155 -5.35 -5.20 11.87
C VAL A 155 -5.34 -5.96 10.56
N LEU A 156 -5.51 -7.28 10.59
CA LEU A 156 -5.57 -8.11 9.39
C LEU A 156 -6.76 -7.73 8.51
N SER A 157 -7.95 -7.59 9.07
CA SER A 157 -9.14 -7.13 8.34
C SER A 157 -8.97 -5.73 7.76
N PHE A 158 -8.36 -4.81 8.51
CA PHE A 158 -8.05 -3.47 8.03
C PHE A 158 -7.07 -3.47 6.85
N VAL A 159 -5.98 -4.22 6.97
CA VAL A 159 -4.97 -4.34 5.90
C VAL A 159 -5.57 -5.00 4.67
N ASN A 160 -6.36 -6.06 4.84
CA ASN A 160 -7.04 -6.75 3.74
C ASN A 160 -8.00 -5.80 3.00
N TYR A 161 -8.86 -5.08 3.74
CA TYR A 161 -9.79 -4.11 3.17
C TYR A 161 -9.07 -3.08 2.29
N TRP A 162 -8.02 -2.44 2.82
CA TRP A 162 -7.27 -1.44 2.06
C TRP A 162 -6.46 -2.05 0.92
N SER A 163 -5.99 -3.30 1.06
CA SER A 163 -5.28 -3.99 -0.02
C SER A 163 -6.20 -4.27 -1.19
N CYS A 164 -7.39 -4.84 -0.95
CA CYS A 164 -8.44 -5.01 -1.95
C CYS A 164 -8.78 -3.69 -2.65
N LEU A 165 -8.97 -2.62 -1.89
CA LEU A 165 -9.27 -1.30 -2.43
C LEU A 165 -8.16 -0.77 -3.34
N LEU A 166 -6.89 -0.89 -2.93
CA LEU A 166 -5.75 -0.35 -3.67
C LEU A 166 -5.33 -1.22 -4.88
N THR A 167 -5.68 -2.51 -4.90
CA THR A 167 -5.45 -3.39 -6.05
C THR A 167 -6.66 -3.52 -6.98
N GLY A 168 -7.85 -3.07 -6.54
CA GLY A 168 -9.11 -3.34 -7.23
C GLY A 168 -9.56 -4.79 -7.14
N CYS A 169 -8.98 -5.60 -6.24
CA CYS A 169 -9.43 -6.95 -5.99
C CYS A 169 -10.81 -6.93 -5.30
N PRO A 170 -11.73 -7.85 -5.64
CA PRO A 170 -13.00 -7.97 -4.94
C PRO A 170 -12.75 -8.24 -3.45
N PHE A 171 -13.62 -7.70 -2.60
CA PHE A 171 -13.63 -8.07 -1.19
C PHE A 171 -13.99 -9.56 -1.09
N ALA A 172 -13.25 -10.32 -0.29
CA ALA A 172 -13.67 -11.67 0.04
C ALA A 172 -14.99 -11.57 0.81
N ASP A 173 -16.05 -12.20 0.29
CA ASP A 173 -17.28 -12.40 1.05
C ASP A 173 -16.98 -13.42 2.16
N ASP A 174 -17.17 -13.03 3.42
CA ASP A 174 -17.11 -13.92 4.60
C ASP A 174 -18.27 -14.93 4.62
#